data_AF-A0AA35TVC5-F1
#
_entry.id   AF-A0AA35TVC5-F1
#
_cell.length_a   1.000
_cell.length_b   1.000
_cell.length_c   1.000
_cell.angle_alpha   90.00
_cell.angle_beta   90.00
_cell.angle_gamma   90.00
#
_symmetry.space_group_name_H-M   'P 1'
#
loop_
_entity.id
_entity.type
_entity.pdbx_description
1 polymer ?
#
loop_
_entity_poly.entity_id
_entity_poly.type
_entity_poly.pdbx_seq_one_letter_code
_entity_poly.pdbx_strand_id
1 'polypeptide(L)'
;MRPPLVTPNTMYALEATEYAQQHGKFMEFHHAAYRAYWDERKDLGQLDVLAEVARSVSLDADEMIQCLETHEFSSRVTGQYQEALQYGIRGIPTFVVGNLLFTGAHPYDIFKSAINQYLNDQ
;
A
#
# COMPACT_ATOMS: atom_id res chain seq x y z
N MET A 1 14.96 -1.40 9.29
CA MET A 1 14.35 -2.09 8.14
C MET A 1 15.31 -3.14 7.63
N ARG A 2 14.83 -4.38 7.49
CA ARG A 2 15.51 -5.56 7.00
C ARG A 2 14.60 -6.21 5.96
N PRO A 3 14.60 -5.75 4.70
CA PRO A 3 13.76 -6.34 3.67
C PRO A 3 14.23 -7.77 3.31
N PRO A 4 13.41 -8.53 2.57
CA PRO A 4 13.80 -9.81 1.98
C PRO A 4 15.04 -9.66 1.07
N LEU A 5 15.76 -10.77 0.84
CA LEU A 5 16.94 -10.77 -0.02
C LEU A 5 16.62 -10.57 -1.50
N VAL A 6 15.40 -10.94 -1.91
CA VAL A 6 14.89 -10.80 -3.27
C VAL A 6 13.71 -9.83 -3.21
N THR A 7 13.71 -8.83 -4.10
CA THR A 7 12.59 -7.90 -4.21
C THR A 7 11.37 -8.64 -4.75
N PRO A 8 10.26 -8.70 -4.00
CA PRO A 8 9.09 -9.44 -4.43
C PRO A 8 8.32 -8.66 -5.50
N ASN A 9 7.58 -9.39 -6.33
CA ASN A 9 6.49 -8.77 -7.08
C ASN A 9 5.32 -8.52 -6.10
N THR A 10 4.98 -7.25 -5.88
CA THR A 10 3.99 -6.86 -4.87
C THR A 10 2.57 -6.75 -5.42
N MET A 11 2.26 -7.21 -6.64
CA MET A 11 0.89 -7.13 -7.18
C MET A 11 -0.12 -7.82 -6.25
N TYR A 12 0.16 -9.04 -5.78
CA TYR A 12 -0.71 -9.70 -4.81
C TYR A 12 -0.82 -8.94 -3.49
N ALA A 13 0.25 -8.32 -3.01
CA ALA A 13 0.20 -7.51 -1.80
C ALA A 13 -0.68 -6.25 -1.97
N LEU A 14 -0.67 -5.64 -3.16
CA LEU A 14 -1.53 -4.50 -3.49
C LEU A 14 -2.99 -4.93 -3.61
N GLU A 15 -3.27 -6.05 -4.27
CA GLU A 15 -4.62 -6.62 -4.35
C GLU A 15 -5.14 -7.04 -2.96
N ALA A 16 -4.28 -7.62 -2.11
CA ALA A 16 -4.64 -7.99 -0.73
C ALA A 16 -4.95 -6.76 0.13
N THR A 17 -4.30 -5.63 -0.16
CA THR A 17 -4.59 -4.34 0.49
C THR A 17 -5.98 -3.84 0.12
N GLU A 18 -6.41 -4.00 -1.13
CA GLU A 18 -7.78 -3.67 -1.57
C GLU A 18 -8.83 -4.56 -0.89
N TYR A 19 -8.57 -5.87 -0.81
CA TYR A 19 -9.42 -6.79 -0.06
C TYR A 19 -9.54 -6.37 1.41
N ALA A 20 -8.42 -6.08 2.07
CA ALA A 20 -8.41 -5.62 3.46
C ALA A 20 -9.17 -4.29 3.63
N GLN A 21 -9.08 -3.39 2.65
CA GLN A 21 -9.82 -2.13 2.64
C GLN A 21 -11.33 -2.34 2.55
N GLN A 22 -11.81 -3.25 1.70
CA GLN A 22 -13.24 -3.58 1.61
C GLN A 22 -13.81 -4.14 2.92
N HIS A 23 -12.97 -4.82 3.71
CA HIS A 23 -13.33 -5.40 4.99
C HIS A 23 -13.07 -4.46 6.19
N GLY A 24 -12.70 -3.19 5.94
CA GLY A 24 -12.45 -2.21 7.00
C GLY A 24 -11.18 -2.48 7.83
N LYS A 25 -10.25 -3.27 7.30
CA LYS A 25 -9.00 -3.71 7.95
C LYS A 25 -7.74 -3.19 7.28
N PHE A 26 -7.86 -2.12 6.48
CA PHE A 26 -6.75 -1.53 5.75
C PHE A 26 -5.55 -1.24 6.64
N MET A 27 -5.73 -0.50 7.74
CA MET A 27 -4.62 -0.07 8.59
C MET A 27 -3.96 -1.24 9.33
N GLU A 28 -4.76 -2.18 9.84
CA GLU A 28 -4.24 -3.38 10.51
C GLU A 28 -3.44 -4.23 9.52
N PHE A 29 -3.99 -4.51 8.35
CA PHE A 29 -3.31 -5.27 7.30
C PHE A 29 -2.04 -4.56 6.83
N HIS A 30 -2.10 -3.25 6.60
CA HIS A 30 -0.96 -2.43 6.20
C HIS A 30 0.20 -2.56 7.18
N HIS A 31 -0.05 -2.41 8.49
CA HIS A 31 0.97 -2.57 9.52
C HIS A 31 1.52 -4.01 9.61
N ALA A 32 0.65 -5.01 9.47
CA ALA A 32 1.05 -6.41 9.50
C ALA A 32 1.92 -6.78 8.29
N ALA A 33 1.54 -6.36 7.09
CA ALA A 33 2.33 -6.53 5.87
C ALA A 33 3.67 -5.79 5.95
N TYR A 34 3.69 -4.56 6.47
CA TYR A 34 4.93 -3.81 6.69
C TYR A 34 5.88 -4.54 7.64
N ARG A 35 5.38 -5.11 8.75
CA ARG A 35 6.18 -5.91 9.68
C ARG A 35 6.73 -7.17 9.00
N ALA A 36 5.87 -7.91 8.29
CA ALA A 36 6.26 -9.11 7.56
C ALA A 36 7.42 -8.81 6.58
N TYR A 37 7.33 -7.72 5.83
CA TYR A 37 8.36 -7.33 4.87
C TYR A 37 9.61 -6.74 5.52
N TRP A 38 9.46 -5.73 6.38
CA TRP A 38 10.57 -4.92 6.87
C TRP A 38 11.24 -5.43 8.14
N ASP A 39 10.58 -6.28 8.93
CA ASP A 39 11.13 -6.80 10.18
C ASP A 39 11.44 -8.30 10.10
N GLU A 40 10.55 -9.05 9.44
CA GLU A 40 10.57 -10.51 9.36
C GLU A 40 11.18 -11.06 8.06
N ARG A 41 11.48 -10.20 7.08
CA ARG A 41 12.06 -10.57 5.77
C ARG A 41 11.19 -11.52 4.95
N LYS A 42 9.88 -11.50 5.13
CA LYS A 42 8.94 -12.32 4.37
C LYS A 42 8.67 -11.75 2.98
N ASP A 43 8.51 -12.64 2.01
CA ASP A 43 8.19 -12.32 0.62
C ASP A 43 6.68 -12.10 0.47
N LEU A 44 6.26 -10.83 0.34
CA LEU A 44 4.85 -10.45 0.14
C LEU A 44 4.31 -10.78 -1.27
N GLY A 45 5.13 -11.35 -2.15
CA GLY A 45 4.69 -11.93 -3.43
C GLY A 45 4.17 -13.36 -3.30
N GLN A 46 4.33 -14.00 -2.13
CA GLN A 46 3.85 -15.36 -1.86
C GLN A 46 2.45 -15.35 -1.23
N LEU A 47 1.53 -16.14 -1.79
CA LEU A 47 0.16 -16.28 -1.27
C LEU A 47 0.16 -16.77 0.19
N ASP A 48 1.00 -17.74 0.53
CA ASP A 48 1.10 -18.26 1.91
C ASP A 48 1.45 -17.17 2.93
N VAL A 49 2.36 -16.25 2.56
CA VAL A 49 2.73 -15.11 3.42
C VAL A 49 1.55 -14.15 3.57
N LEU A 50 0.82 -13.87 2.50
CA LEU A 50 -0.36 -12.99 2.54
C LEU A 50 -1.49 -13.60 3.36
N ALA A 51 -1.69 -14.93 3.27
CA ALA A 51 -2.63 -15.66 4.12
C ALA A 51 -2.26 -15.57 5.61
N GLU A 52 -0.98 -15.73 5.97
CA GLU A 52 -0.52 -15.54 7.35
C GLU A 52 -0.79 -14.11 7.85
N VAL A 53 -0.50 -13.10 7.02
CA VAL A 53 -0.74 -11.70 7.35
C VAL A 53 -2.24 -11.45 7.54
N ALA A 54 -3.09 -11.96 6.65
CA ALA A 54 -4.55 -11.87 6.75
C ALA A 54 -5.09 -12.45 8.05
N ARG A 55 -4.67 -13.68 8.40
CA ARG A 55 -5.07 -14.33 9.67
C ARG A 55 -4.65 -13.53 10.89
N SER A 56 -3.47 -12.89 10.84
CA SER A 56 -2.96 -12.09 11.96
C SER A 56 -3.82 -10.86 12.28
N VAL A 57 -4.62 -10.40 11.32
CA VAL A 57 -5.51 -9.23 11.46
C VAL A 57 -7.00 -9.60 11.41
N SER A 58 -7.31 -10.88 11.60
CA SER A 58 -8.67 -11.44 11.60
C SER A 58 -9.43 -11.26 10.28
N LEU A 59 -8.72 -11.27 9.15
CA LEU A 59 -9.32 -11.40 7.82
C LEU A 59 -9.48 -12.88 7.45
N ASP A 60 -10.46 -13.18 6.58
CA ASP A 60 -10.60 -14.51 6.01
C ASP A 60 -9.48 -14.72 4.97
N ALA A 61 -8.52 -15.56 5.33
CA ALA A 61 -7.37 -15.81 4.46
C ALA A 61 -7.75 -16.64 3.24
N ASP A 62 -8.69 -17.58 3.37
CA ASP A 62 -9.02 -18.47 2.26
C ASP A 62 -9.81 -17.69 1.20
N GLU A 63 -10.72 -16.82 1.64
CA GLU A 63 -11.41 -15.87 0.76
C GLU A 63 -10.41 -14.89 0.11
N MET A 64 -9.50 -14.30 0.88
CA MET A 64 -8.47 -13.42 0.34
C MET A 64 -7.65 -14.13 -0.74
N ILE A 65 -7.17 -15.36 -0.50
CA ILE A 65 -6.40 -16.11 -1.49
C ILE A 65 -7.23 -16.34 -2.76
N GLN A 66 -8.50 -16.71 -2.64
CA GLN A 66 -9.38 -16.88 -3.80
C GLN A 66 -9.52 -15.58 -4.62
N CYS A 67 -9.69 -14.43 -3.96
CA CYS A 67 -9.71 -13.13 -4.64
C CYS A 67 -8.39 -12.80 -5.35
N LEU A 68 -7.25 -13.15 -4.73
CA LEU A 68 -5.92 -12.94 -5.31
C LEU A 68 -5.67 -13.83 -6.52
N GLU A 69 -6.01 -15.12 -6.43
CA GLU A 69 -5.86 -16.07 -7.54
C GLU A 69 -6.76 -15.72 -8.74
N THR A 70 -7.93 -15.15 -8.47
CA THR A 70 -8.85 -14.68 -9.52
C THR A 70 -8.56 -13.26 -10.01
N HIS A 71 -7.55 -12.60 -9.44
CA HIS A 71 -7.15 -11.22 -9.77
C HIS A 71 -8.30 -10.21 -9.71
N GLU A 72 -9.18 -10.36 -8.72
CA GLU A 72 -10.39 -9.56 -8.58
C GLU A 72 -10.08 -8.05 -8.50
N PHE A 73 -8.96 -7.68 -7.85
CA PHE A 73 -8.57 -6.29 -7.63
C PHE A 73 -7.56 -5.75 -8.63
N SER A 74 -7.03 -6.60 -9.51
CA SER A 74 -5.98 -6.24 -10.48
C SER A 74 -6.35 -5.04 -11.35
N SER A 75 -7.61 -4.96 -11.79
CA SER A 75 -8.11 -3.84 -12.59
C SER A 75 -8.06 -2.50 -11.81
N ARG A 76 -8.43 -2.52 -10.52
CA ARG A 76 -8.39 -1.34 -9.66
C ARG A 76 -6.96 -0.93 -9.36
N VAL A 77 -6.10 -1.87 -8.96
CA VAL A 77 -4.67 -1.60 -8.66
C VAL A 77 -3.98 -1.01 -9.89
N THR A 78 -4.22 -1.58 -11.06
CA THR A 78 -3.67 -1.07 -12.32
C THR A 78 -4.23 0.30 -12.68
N GLY A 79 -5.52 0.54 -12.44
CA GLY A 79 -6.16 1.84 -12.63
C GLY A 79 -5.55 2.94 -11.76
N GLN A 80 -5.36 2.67 -10.46
CA GLN A 80 -4.69 3.61 -9.54
C GLN A 80 -3.25 3.90 -9.95
N TYR A 81 -2.53 2.88 -10.42
CA TYR A 81 -1.17 3.06 -10.94
C TYR A 81 -1.16 3.97 -12.19
N GLN A 82 -2.07 3.75 -13.13
CA GLN A 82 -2.20 4.60 -14.33
C GLN A 82 -2.59 6.03 -13.97
N GLU A 83 -3.51 6.20 -13.03
CA GLU A 83 -3.90 7.51 -12.50
C GLU A 83 -2.68 8.24 -11.91
N ALA A 84 -1.88 7.58 -11.08
CA ALA A 84 -0.65 8.16 -10.52
C ALA A 84 0.31 8.64 -11.63
N LEU A 85 0.50 7.86 -12.69
CA LEU A 85 1.32 8.25 -13.84
C LEU A 85 0.77 9.49 -14.55
N GLN A 86 -0.55 9.61 -14.70
CA GLN A 86 -1.20 10.79 -15.30
C GLN A 86 -0.98 12.05 -14.47
N TYR A 87 -0.92 11.93 -13.14
CA TYR A 87 -0.53 13.02 -12.25
C TYR A 87 0.99 13.33 -12.25
N GLY A 88 1.78 12.64 -13.07
CA GLY A 88 3.22 12.83 -13.15
C GLY A 88 4.00 12.17 -12.01
N ILE A 89 3.37 11.30 -11.22
CA ILE A 89 4.00 10.57 -10.13
C ILE A 89 4.90 9.47 -10.72
N ARG A 90 6.18 9.48 -10.33
CA ARG A 90 7.19 8.53 -10.83
C ARG A 90 7.97 7.80 -9.74
N GLY A 91 7.61 8.03 -8.48
CA GLY A 91 8.29 7.45 -7.33
C GLY A 91 7.36 7.40 -6.13
N ILE A 92 7.78 6.69 -5.09
CA ILE A 92 7.05 6.61 -3.82
C ILE A 92 8.00 6.87 -2.64
N PRO A 93 7.49 7.35 -1.49
CA PRO A 93 6.15 7.91 -1.34
C PRO A 93 6.04 9.27 -2.04
N THR A 94 4.88 9.56 -2.63
CA THR A 94 4.52 10.87 -3.19
C THR A 94 3.26 11.36 -2.53
N PHE A 95 3.20 12.66 -2.27
CA PHE A 95 2.10 13.31 -1.60
C PHE A 95 1.58 14.45 -2.45
N VAL A 96 0.25 14.62 -2.45
CA VAL A 96 -0.46 15.69 -3.14
C VAL A 96 -1.27 16.46 -2.10
N VAL A 97 -1.07 17.78 -2.01
CA VAL A 97 -1.78 18.68 -1.11
C VAL A 97 -2.25 19.90 -1.91
N GLY A 98 -3.52 19.92 -2.29
CA GLY A 98 -4.02 20.89 -3.27
C GLY A 98 -3.26 20.77 -4.59
N ASN A 99 -2.60 21.87 -4.99
CA ASN A 99 -1.76 21.91 -6.20
C ASN A 99 -0.28 21.56 -5.92
N LEU A 100 0.10 21.29 -4.68
CA LEU A 100 1.46 20.91 -4.31
C LEU A 100 1.64 19.41 -4.49
N LEU A 101 2.67 19.02 -5.26
CA LEU A 101 3.10 17.63 -5.42
C LEU A 101 4.57 17.54 -4.99
N PHE A 102 4.86 16.65 -4.04
CA PHE A 102 6.22 16.41 -3.57
C PHE A 102 6.49 14.92 -3.32
N THR A 103 7.71 14.48 -3.60
CA THR A 103 8.12 13.07 -3.54
C THR A 103 9.24 12.87 -2.53
N GLY A 104 9.11 11.83 -1.72
CA GLY A 104 10.08 11.45 -0.69
C GLY A 104 9.49 11.50 0.72
N ALA A 105 10.15 10.80 1.64
CA ALA A 105 9.83 10.85 3.06
C ALA A 105 10.40 12.14 3.68
N HIS A 106 9.60 13.20 3.69
CA HIS A 106 10.00 14.49 4.26
C HIS A 106 9.76 14.57 5.78
N PRO A 107 10.40 15.51 6.50
CA PRO A 107 10.08 15.80 7.90
C PRO A 107 8.65 16.35 8.07
N TYR A 108 8.08 16.18 9.26
CA TYR A 108 6.74 16.68 9.63
C TYR A 108 6.51 18.16 9.27
N ASP A 109 7.52 19.02 9.47
CA ASP A 109 7.39 20.45 9.20
C ASP A 109 7.08 20.77 7.73
N ILE A 110 7.58 19.96 6.79
CA ILE A 110 7.26 20.13 5.36
C ILE A 110 5.78 19.85 5.10
N PHE A 111 5.25 18.76 5.69
CA PHE A 111 3.84 18.44 5.60
C PHE A 111 2.96 19.52 6.23
N LYS A 112 3.33 20.01 7.42
CA LYS A 112 2.63 21.08 8.12
C LYS A 112 2.58 22.36 7.29
N SER A 113 3.71 22.75 6.70
CA SER A 113 3.78 23.93 5.82
C SER A 113 2.93 23.77 4.57
N ALA A 114 2.97 22.61 3.90
CA ALA A 114 2.16 22.34 2.71
C ALA A 114 0.65 22.42 3.01
N ILE A 115 0.21 21.84 4.12
CA ILE A 115 -1.19 21.90 4.56
C ILE A 115 -1.59 23.34 4.91
N ASN A 116 -0.77 24.06 5.68
CA ASN A 116 -1.05 25.45 6.05
C ASN A 116 -1.16 26.35 4.82
N GLN A 117 -0.29 26.16 3.83
CA GLN A 117 -0.36 26.90 2.57
C GLN A 117 -1.69 26.61 1.85
N TYR A 118 -2.07 25.35 1.70
CA TYR A 118 -3.34 24.97 1.08
C TYR A 118 -4.55 25.58 1.80
N LEU A 119 -4.55 25.59 3.14
CA LEU A 119 -5.66 26.17 3.92
C LEU A 119 -5.74 27.70 3.83
N ASN A 120 -4.62 28.39 3.58
CA ASN A 120 -4.57 29.84 3.44
C ASN A 120 -4.88 30.35 2.02
N ASP A 121 -4.66 29.49 1.01
CA ASP A 121 -4.91 29.79 -0.40
C ASP A 121 -6.38 29.51 -0.83
N GLN A 122 -7.25 29.10 0.12
CA GLN A 122 -8.72 28.93 -0.04
C GLN A 122 -9.46 30.18 0.45
#